data_AF-A0A498IBX7-F1
#
_entry.id   AF-A0A498IBX7-F1
#
_cell.length_a   1.000
_cell.length_b   1.000
_cell.length_c   1.000
_cell.angle_alpha   90.00
_cell.angle_beta   90.00
_cell.angle_gamma   90.00
#
_symmetry.space_group_name_H-M   'P 1'
#
loop_
_entity.id
_entity.type
_entity.pdbx_description
1 polymer ?
#
loop_
_entity_poly.entity_id
_entity_poly.type
_entity_poly.pdbx_seq_one_letter_code
_entity_poly.pdbx_strand_id
1 'polypeptide(L)'
;MAPKANADGRTRSSVQIFIVAGLCCFFYILGAWQRSGFGKGDSIALEITKNGADCSIIPSLTFDSHHAGEAGNIDESKPKVFEPCHHSYTDYTPCQDQKRAMTFPREDMNYRERHCPREEEKLHCLIPAPKGYVTPFPWPKSRDYVPYANAPYKSLTVEKAVQNWIQYEGNVFRFPGGGTQFPQGADKYIDQLAAVIPIKNGTVRTALDTGCGVASWGAYLLSRHVLAMSFAPRDSHEAQVQFALERGVPAVIGVLGTIRLPYPSRAFDMAHCSRCLIPWGINDGKYLKEVDRVLRPGGYWVLSGPPINWKNNYISWQRPKEDLEEEERQIEEAAKLLCWEKKSEKGETAIWQKRVDSDSCGDRQDASRANFCKADEADSVWYKKMEGCITPYPEVSSGELKPFPKRLYAVPPRISSGSVPGVSAEDYEEDNKKWKKHVNAYRRINKLIDTGRYRNIMDMNAGLGGFAAAIESPKLWVMNVVPTIAEKNTLGVVYERGLIGIYHDWCEGFSTYPRTYDLIHSHGVFSLYNGKCNWEDILLEMDRILRPEGAVIFRDEVDVLIKVKKIVGGMRWDTKMVDHEDGPLVPEKVLVVVKQYWVGNSTDTQ
;
A
#
# COMPACT_ATOMS: atom_id res chain seq x y z
N MET A 1 -2.71 80.46 33.63
CA MET A 1 -2.99 80.16 35.04
C MET A 1 -3.35 78.68 35.14
N ALA A 2 -2.57 77.90 35.89
CA ALA A 2 -2.95 76.54 36.27
C ALA A 2 -4.10 76.56 37.29
N PRO A 3 -4.83 75.45 37.42
CA PRO A 3 -4.87 74.81 38.74
C PRO A 3 -4.54 73.31 38.70
N LYS A 4 -4.14 72.86 39.90
CA LYS A 4 -3.50 71.60 40.27
C LYS A 4 -4.50 70.45 40.51
N ALA A 5 -4.01 69.25 40.21
CA ALA A 5 -4.06 67.98 40.94
C ALA A 5 -5.39 67.40 41.47
N ASN A 6 -5.64 66.13 41.12
CA ASN A 6 -5.59 65.05 42.12
C ASN A 6 -5.20 63.72 41.47
N ALA A 7 -4.23 63.04 42.08
CA ALA A 7 -3.73 61.72 41.69
C ALA A 7 -4.23 60.70 42.72
N ASP A 8 -5.10 59.77 42.29
CA ASP A 8 -5.47 58.61 43.10
C ASP A 8 -4.60 57.41 42.70
N GLY A 9 -3.64 57.10 43.58
CA GLY A 9 -2.86 55.88 43.54
C GLY A 9 -3.72 54.68 43.94
N ARG A 10 -4.12 53.85 42.98
CA ARG A 10 -4.53 52.47 43.25
C ARG A 10 -3.30 51.58 43.24
N THR A 11 -2.80 51.31 44.43
CA THR A 11 -1.90 50.21 44.75
C THR A 11 -2.49 48.90 44.22
N ARG A 12 -1.92 48.36 43.13
CA ARG A 12 -2.13 46.98 42.73
C ARG A 12 -1.67 46.10 43.90
N SER A 13 -2.64 45.55 44.62
CA SER A 13 -2.43 44.70 45.79
C SER A 13 -1.38 43.63 45.46
N SER A 14 -0.28 43.66 46.19
CA SER A 14 0.81 42.68 46.14
C SER A 14 0.30 41.24 46.25
N VAL A 15 -0.88 41.03 46.85
CA VAL A 15 -1.59 39.75 46.93
C VAL A 15 -1.95 39.17 45.56
N GLN A 16 -2.35 39.98 44.58
CA GLN A 16 -2.66 39.47 43.23
C GLN A 16 -1.43 38.93 42.50
N ILE A 17 -0.26 39.54 42.72
CA ILE A 17 1.00 39.08 42.14
C ILE A 17 1.41 37.73 42.75
N PHE A 18 1.24 37.56 44.06
CA PHE A 18 1.50 36.28 44.73
C PHE A 18 0.54 35.17 44.29
N ILE A 19 -0.74 35.47 44.05
CA ILE A 19 -1.71 34.49 43.54
C ILE A 19 -1.35 34.04 42.12
N VAL A 20 -1.00 34.96 41.23
CA VAL A 20 -0.61 34.64 39.85
C VAL A 20 0.71 33.86 39.83
N ALA A 21 1.71 34.27 40.62
CA ALA A 21 2.96 33.53 40.75
C ALA A 21 2.74 32.12 41.33
N GLY A 22 1.86 31.99 42.34
CA GLY A 22 1.48 30.71 42.92
C GLY A 22 0.81 29.77 41.92
N LEU A 23 -0.12 30.29 41.09
CA LEU A 23 -0.76 29.52 40.02
C LEU A 23 0.24 29.12 38.93
N CYS A 24 1.14 30.02 38.52
CA CYS A 24 2.18 29.70 37.55
C CYS A 24 3.14 28.61 38.07
N CYS A 25 3.55 28.69 39.34
CA CYS A 25 4.38 27.65 39.97
C CYS A 25 3.60 26.33 40.11
N PHE A 26 2.32 26.37 40.47
CA PHE A 26 1.47 25.19 40.57
C PHE A 26 1.31 24.49 39.21
N PHE A 27 1.00 25.22 38.14
CA PHE A 27 0.89 24.65 36.79
C PHE A 27 2.24 24.22 36.22
N TYR A 28 3.35 24.89 36.57
CA TYR A 28 4.69 24.46 36.21
C TYR A 28 5.05 23.13 36.90
N ILE A 29 4.77 23.00 38.19
CA ILE A 29 5.00 21.75 38.94
C ILE A 29 4.06 20.64 38.46
N LEU A 30 2.79 20.95 38.16
CA LEU A 30 1.83 19.97 37.62
C LEU A 30 2.24 19.51 36.22
N GLY A 31 2.73 20.42 35.37
CA GLY A 31 3.27 20.11 34.05
C GLY A 31 4.60 19.32 34.12
N ALA A 32 5.46 19.64 35.09
CA ALA A 32 6.68 18.88 35.37
C ALA A 32 6.36 17.48 35.92
N TRP A 33 5.32 17.35 36.76
CA TRP A 33 4.84 16.08 37.32
C TRP A 33 4.17 15.19 36.25
N GLN A 34 3.41 15.78 35.32
CA GLN A 34 2.91 15.07 34.14
C GLN A 34 4.05 14.67 33.18
N ARG A 35 5.13 15.46 33.08
CA ARG A 35 6.34 15.09 32.33
C ARG A 35 7.22 14.06 33.04
N SER A 36 7.13 13.92 34.36
CA SER A 36 7.81 12.89 35.15
C SER A 36 6.97 11.63 35.34
N GLY A 37 6.00 11.36 34.46
CA GLY A 37 5.17 10.16 34.44
C GLY A 37 5.99 8.88 34.20
N PHE A 38 6.72 8.46 35.22
CA PHE A 38 7.39 7.19 35.34
C PHE A 38 6.33 6.11 35.64
N GLY A 39 6.30 5.06 34.82
CA GLY A 39 5.94 3.73 35.31
C GLY A 39 4.48 3.25 35.26
N LYS A 40 3.65 3.67 34.31
CA LYS A 40 2.40 2.92 33.98
C LYS A 40 2.27 2.44 32.53
N GLY A 41 3.02 3.01 31.58
CA GLY A 41 3.15 2.46 30.23
C GLY A 41 4.19 1.33 30.15
N ASP A 42 5.17 1.34 31.07
CA ASP A 42 6.28 0.39 31.07
C ASP A 42 5.84 -1.02 31.46
N SER A 43 4.92 -1.21 32.41
CA SER A 43 4.51 -2.58 32.80
C SER A 43 3.80 -3.31 31.66
N ILE A 44 2.97 -2.60 30.89
CA ILE A 44 2.26 -3.16 29.74
C ILE A 44 3.25 -3.46 28.61
N ALA A 45 4.20 -2.57 28.32
CA ALA A 45 5.24 -2.81 27.31
C ALA A 45 6.20 -3.95 27.70
N LEU A 46 6.59 -4.06 28.97
CA LEU A 46 7.54 -5.06 29.46
C LEU A 46 6.90 -6.45 29.58
N GLU A 47 5.61 -6.52 29.91
CA GLU A 47 4.83 -7.76 29.96
C GLU A 47 4.46 -8.27 28.55
N ILE A 48 4.24 -7.36 27.59
CA ILE A 48 4.08 -7.71 26.16
C ILE A 48 5.41 -8.18 25.55
N THR A 49 6.53 -7.56 25.92
CA THR A 49 7.85 -7.92 25.37
C THR A 49 8.36 -9.26 25.94
N LYS A 50 8.04 -9.58 27.20
CA LYS A 50 8.37 -10.88 27.82
C LYS A 50 7.61 -12.06 27.21
N ASN A 51 6.36 -11.87 26.80
CA ASN A 51 5.56 -12.93 26.21
C ASN A 51 5.82 -13.17 24.71
N GLY A 52 6.72 -12.41 24.09
CA GLY A 52 7.15 -12.57 22.68
C GLY A 52 8.57 -13.10 22.50
N ALA A 53 9.27 -13.45 23.58
CA ALA A 53 10.71 -13.74 23.57
C ALA A 53 11.10 -15.19 23.22
N ASP A 54 10.14 -16.07 22.86
CA ASP A 54 10.42 -17.46 22.45
C ASP A 54 10.37 -17.66 20.93
N CYS A 55 11.06 -16.79 20.16
CA CYS A 55 11.12 -16.91 18.69
C CYS A 55 12.53 -16.84 18.11
N SER A 56 13.51 -17.41 18.81
CA SER A 56 14.89 -17.52 18.34
C SER A 56 15.42 -18.94 18.48
N ILE A 57 14.84 -19.89 17.73
CA ILE A 57 15.51 -21.15 17.42
C ILE A 57 15.21 -21.54 15.96
N ILE A 58 16.00 -20.99 15.03
CA ILE A 58 16.38 -21.77 13.84
C ILE A 58 17.64 -22.51 14.25
N PRO A 59 17.61 -23.84 14.43
CA PRO A 59 18.85 -24.57 14.69
C PRO A 59 19.72 -24.43 13.44
N SER A 60 20.96 -23.98 13.62
CA SER A 60 22.02 -24.04 12.61
C SER A 60 22.27 -25.52 12.27
N LEU A 61 21.54 -26.05 11.31
CA LEU A 61 21.77 -27.35 10.72
C LEU A 61 22.39 -27.12 9.35
N THR A 62 23.72 -27.15 9.31
CA THR A 62 24.51 -27.31 8.10
C THR A 62 24.30 -28.74 7.59
N PHE A 63 23.58 -28.86 6.48
CA PHE A 63 23.61 -30.04 5.64
C PHE A 63 24.35 -29.64 4.36
N ASP A 64 25.62 -30.04 4.25
CA ASP A 64 26.33 -29.97 2.99
C ASP A 64 25.70 -30.99 2.04
N SER A 65 25.20 -30.53 0.90
CA SER A 65 24.77 -31.41 -0.18
C SER A 65 26.02 -32.01 -0.85
N HIS A 66 26.09 -33.34 -0.94
CA HIS A 66 27.19 -34.11 -1.53
C HIS A 66 27.32 -34.00 -3.07
N HIS A 67 26.98 -32.85 -3.65
CA HIS A 67 27.15 -32.57 -5.08
C HIS A 67 28.01 -31.31 -5.29
N ALA A 68 29.18 -31.28 -4.65
CA ALA A 68 30.33 -30.52 -5.14
C ALA A 68 31.15 -31.43 -6.07
N GLY A 69 30.52 -31.95 -7.13
CA GLY A 69 31.18 -32.68 -8.19
C GLY A 69 31.47 -31.71 -9.35
N GLU A 70 32.72 -31.28 -9.45
CA GLU A 70 33.36 -30.67 -10.63
C GLU A 70 32.49 -29.70 -11.47
N ALA A 71 32.20 -28.52 -10.91
CA ALA A 71 31.88 -27.35 -11.72
C ALA A 71 33.20 -26.63 -12.06
N GLY A 72 33.58 -26.64 -13.34
CA GLY A 72 34.80 -26.01 -13.82
C GLY A 72 34.89 -24.52 -13.47
N ASN A 73 36.10 -24.10 -13.08
CA ASN A 73 36.59 -22.71 -12.92
C ASN A 73 35.48 -21.66 -12.70
N ILE A 74 34.87 -21.68 -11.52
CA ILE A 74 34.13 -20.53 -11.01
C ILE A 74 35.17 -19.51 -10.58
N ASP A 75 35.20 -18.37 -11.27
CA ASP A 75 35.98 -17.19 -10.91
C ASP A 75 35.86 -16.88 -9.41
N GLU A 76 36.94 -17.16 -8.66
CA GLU A 76 37.11 -16.96 -7.20
C GLU A 76 37.14 -15.48 -6.79
N SER A 77 36.56 -14.57 -7.58
CA SER A 77 36.40 -13.18 -7.21
C SER A 77 35.53 -13.08 -5.94
N LYS A 78 36.06 -12.51 -4.85
CA LYS A 78 35.27 -12.21 -3.65
C LYS A 78 34.00 -11.43 -4.02
N PRO A 79 32.86 -11.67 -3.36
CA PRO A 79 31.63 -10.93 -3.64
C PRO A 79 31.85 -9.44 -3.38
N LYS A 80 31.30 -8.60 -4.26
CA LYS A 80 31.30 -7.13 -4.13
C LYS A 80 30.54 -6.76 -2.87
N VAL A 81 31.21 -6.13 -1.90
CA VAL A 81 30.56 -5.67 -0.67
C VAL A 81 29.76 -4.41 -0.95
N PHE A 82 28.49 -4.39 -0.54
CA PHE A 82 27.64 -3.20 -0.65
C PHE A 82 27.73 -2.35 0.62
N GLU A 83 28.23 -1.14 0.46
CA GLU A 83 28.34 -0.19 1.57
C GLU A 83 26.97 0.37 1.99
N PRO A 84 26.81 0.81 3.24
CA PRO A 84 25.64 1.57 3.67
C PRO A 84 25.47 2.88 2.91
N CYS A 85 24.24 3.20 2.51
CA CYS A 85 23.90 4.56 2.10
C CYS A 85 23.97 5.53 3.28
N HIS A 86 24.14 6.82 2.98
CA HIS A 86 24.08 7.88 3.98
C HIS A 86 22.73 7.87 4.72
N HIS A 87 22.74 8.22 6.02
CA HIS A 87 21.57 8.09 6.90
C HIS A 87 20.35 8.91 6.43
N SER A 88 20.57 9.99 5.68
CA SER A 88 19.49 10.80 5.06
C SER A 88 18.62 10.01 4.08
N TYR A 89 19.09 8.85 3.59
CA TYR A 89 18.34 7.97 2.69
C TYR A 89 17.48 6.93 3.44
N THR A 90 17.34 7.03 4.76
CA THR A 90 16.54 6.07 5.55
C THR A 90 15.12 5.88 5.00
N ASP A 91 14.48 6.93 4.48
CA ASP A 91 13.16 6.85 3.83
C ASP A 91 13.21 7.18 2.34
N TYR A 92 14.29 6.73 1.69
CA TYR A 92 14.50 6.87 0.26
C TYR A 92 13.43 6.12 -0.54
N THR A 93 12.71 6.87 -1.36
CA THR A 93 11.74 6.36 -2.33
C THR A 93 12.15 6.88 -3.71
N PRO A 94 12.95 6.11 -4.48
CA PRO A 94 13.68 6.62 -5.64
C PRO A 94 12.79 7.33 -6.64
N CYS A 95 11.65 6.75 -6.97
CA CYS A 95 10.73 7.31 -7.96
C CYS A 95 9.68 8.27 -7.39
N GLN A 96 9.79 8.62 -6.11
CA GLN A 96 8.90 9.55 -5.41
C GLN A 96 9.75 10.62 -4.70
N ASP A 97 10.92 10.93 -5.25
CA ASP A 97 11.84 11.92 -4.70
C ASP A 97 11.23 13.32 -4.77
N GLN A 98 11.21 14.03 -3.64
CA GLN A 98 10.55 15.32 -3.53
C GLN A 98 11.29 16.40 -4.35
N LYS A 99 12.62 16.40 -4.37
CA LYS A 99 13.37 17.43 -5.10
C LYS A 99 13.13 17.31 -6.60
N ARG A 100 13.14 16.07 -7.11
CA ARG A 100 12.82 15.76 -8.50
C ARG A 100 11.37 16.08 -8.82
N ALA A 101 10.42 15.65 -7.99
CA ALA A 101 9.00 15.95 -8.15
C ALA A 101 8.75 17.45 -8.41
N MET A 102 9.41 18.34 -7.65
CA MET A 102 9.25 19.79 -7.76
C MET A 102 9.80 20.42 -9.07
N THR A 103 10.50 19.67 -9.92
CA THR A 103 10.94 20.16 -11.24
C THR A 103 9.90 19.96 -12.34
N PHE A 104 8.79 19.26 -12.04
CA PHE A 104 7.73 18.96 -13.00
C PHE A 104 6.54 19.92 -12.88
N PRO A 105 5.69 20.03 -13.93
CA PRO A 105 4.52 20.89 -13.94
C PRO A 105 3.53 20.57 -12.81
N ARG A 106 2.84 21.60 -12.29
CA ARG A 106 1.88 21.42 -11.17
C ARG A 106 0.49 20.99 -11.63
N GLU A 107 0.19 21.25 -12.90
CA GLU A 107 -1.04 20.90 -13.58
C GLU A 107 -1.31 19.41 -13.47
N ASP A 108 -2.58 19.05 -13.23
CA ASP A 108 -3.05 17.67 -13.14
C ASP A 108 -2.19 16.77 -12.23
N MET A 109 -1.63 17.34 -11.16
CA MET A 109 -0.79 16.63 -10.20
C MET A 109 0.45 15.95 -10.80
N ASN A 110 0.91 16.37 -12.00
CA ASN A 110 2.06 15.75 -12.68
C ASN A 110 3.32 15.71 -11.80
N TYR A 111 3.59 16.79 -11.06
CA TYR A 111 4.69 16.84 -10.10
C TYR A 111 4.64 15.78 -8.99
N ARG A 112 3.47 15.21 -8.66
CA ARG A 112 3.33 14.13 -7.66
C ARG A 112 3.28 12.74 -8.28
N GLU A 113 3.42 12.64 -9.60
CA GLU A 113 3.56 11.35 -10.26
C GLU A 113 4.92 10.72 -9.95
N ARG A 114 5.03 9.46 -10.35
CA ARG A 114 6.26 8.71 -10.27
C ARG A 114 7.29 9.28 -11.25
N HIS A 115 8.43 9.72 -10.74
CA HIS A 115 9.56 10.23 -11.50
C HIS A 115 10.84 9.51 -11.07
N CYS A 116 11.26 8.48 -11.81
CA CYS A 116 12.40 7.65 -11.44
C CYS A 116 13.76 8.32 -11.75
N PRO A 117 14.81 8.01 -10.95
CA PRO A 117 16.18 8.41 -11.27
C PRO A 117 16.66 7.72 -12.56
N ARG A 118 17.57 8.39 -13.27
CA ARG A 118 18.31 7.78 -14.38
C ARG A 118 19.32 6.76 -13.85
N GLU A 119 19.86 5.92 -14.74
CA GLU A 119 20.84 4.89 -14.39
C GLU A 119 22.05 5.45 -13.61
N GLU A 120 22.58 6.59 -14.03
CA GLU A 120 23.72 7.26 -13.39
C GLU A 120 23.40 7.86 -12.01
N GLU A 121 22.12 8.01 -11.68
CA GLU A 121 21.63 8.57 -10.40
C GLU A 121 21.18 7.47 -9.42
N LYS A 122 21.17 6.21 -9.84
CA LYS A 122 20.79 5.07 -8.99
C LYS A 122 21.81 4.86 -7.87
N LEU A 123 21.29 4.67 -6.67
CA LEU A 123 22.12 4.36 -5.50
C LEU A 123 22.51 2.89 -5.50
N HIS A 124 23.81 2.62 -5.50
CA HIS A 124 24.39 1.27 -5.39
C HIS A 124 24.91 0.99 -3.98
N CYS A 125 24.06 1.21 -2.97
CA CYS A 125 24.35 1.03 -1.55
C CYS A 125 23.12 0.48 -0.81
N LEU A 126 23.31 -0.10 0.37
CA LEU A 126 22.21 -0.64 1.17
C LEU A 126 21.55 0.45 2.01
N ILE A 127 20.22 0.51 2.03
CA ILE A 127 19.49 1.54 2.78
C ILE A 127 19.46 1.16 4.28
N PRO A 128 19.99 2.01 5.18
CA PRO A 128 20.05 1.69 6.60
C PRO A 128 18.67 1.65 7.25
N ALA A 129 18.50 0.79 8.25
CA ALA A 129 17.33 0.84 9.13
C ALA A 129 17.47 1.96 10.17
N PRO A 130 16.35 2.55 10.65
CA PRO A 130 16.41 3.50 11.74
C PRO A 130 16.88 2.83 13.02
N LYS A 131 17.56 3.60 13.88
CA LYS A 131 18.08 3.08 15.14
C LYS A 131 16.95 2.63 16.06
N GLY A 132 17.01 1.36 16.46
CA GLY A 132 16.00 0.77 17.34
C GLY A 132 14.76 0.29 16.60
N TYR A 133 14.81 0.14 15.28
CA TYR A 133 13.74 -0.52 14.52
C TYR A 133 13.42 -1.88 15.15
N VAL A 134 12.13 -2.19 15.28
CA VAL A 134 11.66 -3.47 15.81
C VAL A 134 10.67 -4.11 14.84
N THR A 135 10.53 -5.43 14.94
CA THR A 135 9.49 -6.16 14.21
C THR A 135 8.10 -5.57 14.56
N PRO A 136 7.25 -5.25 13.57
CA PRO A 136 5.89 -4.79 13.83
C PRO A 136 5.07 -5.76 14.68
N PHE A 137 4.07 -5.26 15.40
CA PHE A 137 3.19 -6.12 16.18
C PHE A 137 2.46 -7.15 15.28
N PRO A 138 2.13 -8.34 15.77
CA PRO A 138 1.30 -9.28 14.99
C PRO A 138 -0.08 -8.70 14.69
N TRP A 139 -0.63 -9.00 13.51
CA TRP A 139 -2.00 -8.66 13.17
C TRP A 139 -3.00 -9.40 14.09
N PRO A 140 -4.07 -8.76 14.61
CA PRO A 140 -4.56 -7.41 14.27
C PRO A 140 -4.00 -6.29 15.14
N LYS A 141 -3.08 -6.54 16.07
CA LYS A 141 -2.56 -5.50 16.97
C LYS A 141 -1.83 -4.39 16.21
N SER A 142 -1.10 -4.72 15.14
CA SER A 142 -0.48 -3.71 14.27
C SER A 142 -1.46 -2.76 13.62
N ARG A 143 -2.74 -3.15 13.46
CA ARG A 143 -3.79 -2.26 12.95
C ARG A 143 -3.88 -0.99 13.78
N ASP A 144 -3.74 -1.11 15.10
CA ASP A 144 -4.02 -0.04 16.05
C ASP A 144 -2.74 0.55 16.65
N TYR A 145 -1.60 -0.14 16.53
CA TYR A 145 -0.34 0.27 17.16
C TYR A 145 0.86 0.10 16.23
N VAL A 146 1.74 1.11 16.19
CA VAL A 146 3.03 1.07 15.50
C VAL A 146 4.13 1.50 16.48
N PRO A 147 5.24 0.75 16.61
CA PRO A 147 6.39 1.19 17.40
C PRO A 147 6.93 2.54 16.90
N TYR A 148 7.18 3.48 17.82
CA TYR A 148 7.68 4.82 17.45
C TYR A 148 8.99 4.75 16.65
N ALA A 149 9.89 3.85 17.03
CA ALA A 149 11.19 3.68 16.39
C ALA A 149 11.12 3.27 14.91
N ASN A 150 10.00 2.69 14.46
CA ASN A 150 9.85 2.25 13.07
C ASN A 150 9.59 3.40 12.10
N ALA A 151 8.96 4.48 12.58
CA ALA A 151 8.66 5.68 11.81
C ALA A 151 8.70 6.91 12.75
N PRO A 152 9.89 7.38 13.18
CA PRO A 152 10.07 8.31 14.31
C PRO A 152 9.64 9.77 14.04
N TYR A 153 8.57 9.98 13.27
CA TYR A 153 8.04 11.26 12.82
C TYR A 153 6.84 11.71 13.65
N LYS A 154 6.94 12.87 14.29
CA LYS A 154 5.87 13.44 15.13
C LYS A 154 4.99 14.46 14.41
N SER A 155 5.38 14.92 13.22
CA SER A 155 4.67 15.95 12.42
C SER A 155 3.17 15.64 12.30
N LEU A 156 2.83 14.42 11.85
CA LEU A 156 1.43 14.00 11.67
C LEU A 156 0.64 13.99 12.99
N THR A 157 1.27 13.65 14.11
CA THR A 157 0.61 13.65 15.44
C THR A 157 0.26 15.05 15.91
N VAL A 158 1.03 16.06 15.51
CA VAL A 158 0.76 17.46 15.86
C VAL A 158 -0.34 18.01 14.98
N GLU A 159 -0.25 17.81 13.67
CA GLU A 159 -1.19 18.40 12.71
C GLU A 159 -2.58 17.76 12.71
N LYS A 160 -2.65 16.45 12.96
CA LYS A 160 -3.90 15.67 12.94
C LYS A 160 -4.42 15.32 14.33
N ALA A 161 -3.87 15.95 15.38
CA ALA A 161 -4.24 15.71 16.78
C ALA A 161 -5.76 15.80 17.01
N VAL A 162 -6.41 16.81 16.42
CA VAL A 162 -7.85 17.08 16.59
C VAL A 162 -8.74 16.08 15.84
N GLN A 163 -8.19 15.36 14.85
CA GLN A 163 -8.95 14.43 14.00
C GLN A 163 -8.91 12.98 14.50
N ASN A 164 -8.21 12.71 15.62
CA ASN A 164 -8.02 11.36 16.18
C ASN A 164 -7.48 10.35 15.14
N TRP A 165 -6.60 10.79 14.24
CA TRP A 165 -5.96 9.88 13.27
C TRP A 165 -4.88 9.03 13.92
N ILE A 166 -4.05 9.67 14.73
CA ILE A 166 -2.85 9.11 15.33
C ILE A 166 -2.58 9.82 16.66
N GLN A 167 -2.15 9.05 17.66
CA GLN A 167 -1.78 9.55 18.98
C GLN A 167 -0.38 9.03 19.32
N TYR A 168 0.49 9.89 19.84
CA TYR A 168 1.80 9.48 20.34
C TYR A 168 1.67 9.07 21.81
N GLU A 169 1.92 7.80 22.12
CA GLU A 169 1.84 7.21 23.47
C GLU A 169 3.23 6.72 23.91
N GLY A 170 4.21 7.62 23.93
CA GLY A 170 5.58 7.33 24.39
C GLY A 170 6.37 6.49 23.40
N ASN A 171 6.30 5.16 23.49
CA ASN A 171 7.06 4.24 22.65
C ASN A 171 6.28 3.71 21.44
N VAL A 172 5.00 4.08 21.32
CA VAL A 172 4.12 3.67 20.22
C VAL A 172 3.32 4.85 19.68
N PHE A 173 2.94 4.74 18.42
CA PHE A 173 1.80 5.44 17.86
C PHE A 173 0.55 4.57 17.97
N ARG A 174 -0.56 5.18 18.36
CA ARG A 174 -1.87 4.56 18.41
C ARG A 174 -2.79 5.15 17.33
N PHE A 175 -3.49 4.28 16.62
CA PHE A 175 -4.44 4.61 15.55
C PHE A 175 -5.84 4.20 16.00
N PRO A 176 -6.65 5.10 16.56
CA PRO A 176 -7.97 4.74 17.08
C PRO A 176 -9.01 4.51 15.98
N GLY A 177 -8.60 4.52 14.70
CA GLY A 177 -9.47 4.37 13.54
C GLY A 177 -10.37 5.58 13.30
N GLY A 178 -10.06 6.72 13.92
CA GLY A 178 -10.80 7.98 13.78
C GLY A 178 -10.36 8.79 12.56
N GLY A 179 -11.23 9.68 12.13
CA GLY A 179 -10.97 10.63 11.06
C GLY A 179 -12.16 11.52 10.80
N THR A 180 -11.96 12.55 9.98
CA THR A 180 -12.95 13.62 9.85
C THR A 180 -14.31 13.11 9.37
N GLN A 181 -14.32 12.10 8.46
CA GLN A 181 -15.56 11.47 7.96
C GLN A 181 -16.01 10.25 8.75
N PHE A 182 -15.25 9.84 9.75
CA PHE A 182 -15.59 8.72 10.62
C PHE A 182 -15.31 9.10 12.08
N PRO A 183 -16.03 10.11 12.63
CA PRO A 183 -15.84 10.59 14.00
C PRO A 183 -16.17 9.53 15.06
N GLN A 184 -17.00 8.55 14.71
CA GLN A 184 -17.32 7.37 15.54
C GLN A 184 -16.43 6.15 15.23
N GLY A 185 -15.39 6.32 14.41
CA GLY A 185 -14.47 5.28 13.97
C GLY A 185 -14.86 4.65 12.63
N ALA A 186 -13.85 4.17 11.91
CA ALA A 186 -13.99 3.57 10.58
C ALA A 186 -14.94 2.35 10.55
N ASP A 187 -14.99 1.56 11.64
CA ASP A 187 -15.89 0.40 11.76
C ASP A 187 -17.37 0.81 11.64
N LYS A 188 -17.79 1.87 12.34
CA LYS A 188 -19.17 2.37 12.29
C LYS A 188 -19.52 2.98 10.95
N TYR A 189 -18.56 3.64 10.31
CA TYR A 189 -18.73 4.14 8.95
C TYR A 189 -18.91 2.99 7.95
N ILE A 190 -18.12 1.91 8.06
CA ILE A 190 -18.30 0.71 7.24
C ILE A 190 -19.69 0.07 7.47
N ASP A 191 -20.18 0.03 8.71
CA ASP A 191 -21.54 -0.46 9.00
C ASP A 191 -22.63 0.40 8.32
N GLN A 192 -22.42 1.72 8.21
CA GLN A 192 -23.34 2.60 7.47
C GLN A 192 -23.31 2.30 5.97
N LEU A 193 -22.13 2.10 5.38
CA LEU A 193 -22.01 1.71 3.97
C LEU A 193 -22.67 0.34 3.71
N ALA A 194 -22.52 -0.60 4.65
CA ALA A 194 -23.09 -1.94 4.57
C ALA A 194 -24.63 -1.97 4.60
N ALA A 195 -25.30 -0.86 4.94
CA ALA A 195 -26.75 -0.74 4.83
C ALA A 195 -27.23 -0.60 3.37
N VAL A 196 -26.33 -0.24 2.45
CA VAL A 196 -26.62 -0.05 1.02
C VAL A 196 -25.81 -1.03 0.16
N ILE A 197 -24.55 -1.24 0.51
CA ILE A 197 -23.60 -2.10 -0.22
C ILE A 197 -23.58 -3.49 0.42
N PRO A 198 -23.72 -4.59 -0.35
CA PRO A 198 -23.76 -5.95 0.19
C PRO A 198 -22.36 -6.47 0.59
N ILE A 199 -21.66 -5.78 1.49
CA ILE A 199 -20.27 -6.08 1.87
C ILE A 199 -20.11 -7.50 2.44
N LYS A 200 -21.10 -8.00 3.20
CA LYS A 200 -20.96 -9.25 3.97
C LYS A 200 -21.09 -10.53 3.14
N ASN A 201 -21.69 -10.50 1.94
CA ASN A 201 -21.98 -11.72 1.19
C ASN A 201 -20.81 -12.20 0.30
N GLY A 202 -19.69 -11.46 0.30
CA GLY A 202 -18.48 -11.78 -0.46
C GLY A 202 -18.50 -11.33 -1.92
N THR A 203 -19.54 -10.63 -2.40
CA THR A 203 -19.54 -10.05 -3.76
C THR A 203 -18.57 -8.89 -3.87
N VAL A 204 -18.52 -8.02 -2.86
CA VAL A 204 -17.47 -7.00 -2.71
C VAL A 204 -16.28 -7.64 -2.03
N ARG A 205 -15.16 -7.78 -2.75
CA ARG A 205 -13.92 -8.37 -2.23
C ARG A 205 -12.73 -7.43 -2.35
N THR A 206 -12.67 -6.66 -3.41
CA THR A 206 -11.56 -5.74 -3.72
C THR A 206 -12.06 -4.31 -3.76
N ALA A 207 -11.35 -3.41 -3.07
CA ALA A 207 -11.70 -2.00 -3.01
C ALA A 207 -10.50 -1.11 -3.39
N LEU A 208 -10.75 -0.01 -4.09
CA LEU A 208 -9.76 1.05 -4.32
C LEU A 208 -10.00 2.19 -3.34
N ASP A 209 -8.98 2.60 -2.58
CA ASP A 209 -9.10 3.67 -1.58
C ASP A 209 -8.19 4.85 -1.94
N THR A 210 -8.80 5.91 -2.45
CA THR A 210 -8.11 7.09 -2.99
C THR A 210 -7.93 8.17 -1.91
N GLY A 211 -6.71 8.68 -1.74
CA GLY A 211 -6.41 9.69 -0.73
C GLY A 211 -6.55 9.16 0.71
N CYS A 212 -6.16 7.90 0.91
CA CYS A 212 -6.45 7.10 2.10
C CYS A 212 -5.86 7.61 3.43
N GLY A 213 -4.93 8.56 3.40
CA GLY A 213 -4.12 8.95 4.56
C GLY A 213 -3.40 7.75 5.17
N VAL A 214 -3.66 7.48 6.45
CA VAL A 214 -3.13 6.30 7.16
C VAL A 214 -3.88 5.00 6.87
N ALA A 215 -4.80 4.98 5.89
CA ALA A 215 -5.58 3.84 5.42
C ALA A 215 -6.50 3.18 6.47
N SER A 216 -7.05 3.98 7.40
CA SER A 216 -7.94 3.46 8.45
C SER A 216 -9.18 2.75 7.91
N TRP A 217 -9.78 3.24 6.82
CA TRP A 217 -10.92 2.55 6.20
C TRP A 217 -10.54 1.14 5.70
N GLY A 218 -9.46 1.04 4.91
CA GLY A 218 -8.92 -0.24 4.45
C GLY A 218 -8.53 -1.19 5.59
N ALA A 219 -7.95 -0.65 6.66
CA ALA A 219 -7.54 -1.42 7.83
C ALA A 219 -8.71 -2.14 8.54
N TYR A 220 -9.87 -1.47 8.63
CA TYR A 220 -11.07 -2.02 9.27
C TYR A 220 -11.90 -2.87 8.31
N LEU A 221 -11.87 -2.59 7.00
CA LEU A 221 -12.53 -3.40 5.97
C LEU A 221 -12.03 -4.85 5.91
N LEU A 222 -10.77 -5.10 6.27
CA LEU A 222 -10.22 -6.45 6.26
C LEU A 222 -11.00 -7.41 7.16
N SER A 223 -11.55 -6.91 8.28
CA SER A 223 -12.42 -7.69 9.17
C SER A 223 -13.75 -8.12 8.53
N ARG A 224 -14.12 -7.49 7.40
CA ARG A 224 -15.28 -7.83 6.56
C ARG A 224 -14.87 -8.59 5.31
N HIS A 225 -13.65 -9.14 5.28
CA HIS A 225 -13.08 -9.86 4.13
C HIS A 225 -13.00 -9.02 2.85
N VAL A 226 -12.84 -7.70 2.96
CA VAL A 226 -12.58 -6.81 1.82
C VAL A 226 -11.11 -6.35 1.86
N LEU A 227 -10.39 -6.57 0.77
CA LEU A 227 -9.03 -6.07 0.57
C LEU A 227 -9.10 -4.70 -0.11
N ALA A 228 -8.74 -3.66 0.63
CA ALA A 228 -8.57 -2.32 0.07
C ALA A 228 -7.12 -2.15 -0.42
N MET A 229 -6.96 -1.73 -1.67
CA MET A 229 -5.71 -1.17 -2.18
C MET A 229 -5.76 0.34 -2.00
N SER A 230 -5.03 0.84 -1.01
CA SER A 230 -4.99 2.25 -0.67
C SER A 230 -3.85 2.98 -1.39
N PHE A 231 -4.07 4.21 -1.83
CA PHE A 231 -2.98 5.04 -2.31
C PHE A 231 -3.15 6.51 -1.95
N ALA A 232 -2.02 7.17 -1.72
CA ALA A 232 -1.91 8.59 -1.48
C ALA A 232 -0.55 9.10 -1.98
N PRO A 233 -0.44 10.38 -2.35
CA PRO A 233 0.85 10.95 -2.73
C PRO A 233 1.82 10.93 -1.54
N ARG A 234 3.13 10.99 -1.82
CA ARG A 234 4.13 11.24 -0.77
C ARG A 234 3.79 12.57 -0.11
N ASP A 235 3.50 12.56 1.18
CA ASP A 235 3.00 13.71 1.89
C ASP A 235 4.14 14.60 2.40
N SER A 236 3.84 15.88 2.65
CA SER A 236 4.74 16.80 3.35
C SER A 236 4.96 16.44 4.81
N HIS A 237 4.13 15.56 5.37
CA HIS A 237 4.23 15.06 6.74
C HIS A 237 4.98 13.72 6.82
N GLU A 238 5.70 13.39 5.75
CA GLU A 238 6.69 12.33 5.57
C GLU A 238 6.18 10.88 5.61
N ALA A 239 5.09 10.55 6.30
CA ALA A 239 4.81 9.17 6.71
C ALA A 239 3.38 8.63 6.58
N GLN A 240 2.40 9.29 5.92
CA GLN A 240 1.01 8.76 5.88
C GLN A 240 0.90 7.32 5.34
N VAL A 241 1.42 7.07 4.13
CA VAL A 241 1.44 5.72 3.54
C VAL A 241 2.39 4.80 4.31
N GLN A 242 3.51 5.32 4.82
CA GLN A 242 4.44 4.55 5.66
C GLN A 242 3.75 3.99 6.91
N PHE A 243 2.92 4.78 7.59
CA PHE A 243 2.14 4.30 8.74
C PHE A 243 1.13 3.23 8.33
N ALA A 244 0.45 3.36 7.20
CA ALA A 244 -0.43 2.30 6.70
C ALA A 244 0.33 0.97 6.52
N LEU A 245 1.52 1.04 5.93
CA LEU A 245 2.37 -0.13 5.68
C LEU A 245 2.93 -0.75 6.97
N GLU A 246 3.38 0.06 7.93
CA GLU A 246 3.83 -0.38 9.27
C GLU A 246 2.69 -1.00 10.09
N ARG A 247 1.45 -0.54 9.91
CA ARG A 247 0.25 -1.16 10.50
C ARG A 247 -0.11 -2.51 9.85
N GLY A 248 0.45 -2.80 8.68
CA GLY A 248 0.16 -3.99 7.90
C GLY A 248 -1.07 -3.87 6.99
N VAL A 249 -1.36 -2.66 6.50
CA VAL A 249 -2.47 -2.35 5.59
C VAL A 249 -1.93 -2.21 4.16
N PRO A 250 -2.59 -2.78 3.12
CA PRO A 250 -2.13 -2.63 1.75
C PRO A 250 -2.18 -1.18 1.28
N ALA A 251 -1.03 -0.63 0.91
CA ALA A 251 -0.95 0.74 0.40
C ALA A 251 0.22 0.92 -0.59
N VAL A 252 0.12 1.93 -1.45
CA VAL A 252 1.22 2.39 -2.32
C VAL A 252 1.28 3.91 -2.36
N ILE A 253 2.44 4.45 -2.71
CA ILE A 253 2.57 5.88 -3.03
C ILE A 253 2.04 6.08 -4.44
N GLY A 254 1.09 6.98 -4.62
CA GLY A 254 0.50 7.24 -5.92
C GLY A 254 -0.46 8.42 -5.93
N VAL A 255 -0.85 8.85 -7.12
CA VAL A 255 -1.79 9.95 -7.32
C VAL A 255 -2.67 9.67 -8.53
N LEU A 256 -3.86 10.26 -8.56
CA LEU A 256 -4.60 10.45 -9.81
C LEU A 256 -4.08 11.74 -10.45
N GLY A 257 -3.33 11.58 -11.54
CA GLY A 257 -2.77 12.69 -12.30
C GLY A 257 -2.99 12.53 -13.81
N THR A 258 -1.92 12.65 -14.58
CA THR A 258 -1.92 12.50 -16.03
C THR A 258 -1.78 11.06 -16.52
N ILE A 259 -1.25 10.14 -15.70
CA ILE A 259 -1.02 8.72 -16.04
C ILE A 259 -2.15 7.82 -15.49
N ARG A 260 -2.49 6.76 -16.23
CA ARG A 260 -3.46 5.74 -15.80
C ARG A 260 -2.96 5.03 -14.53
N LEU A 261 -3.88 4.62 -13.67
CA LEU A 261 -3.55 3.78 -12.52
C LEU A 261 -3.01 2.42 -13.01
N PRO A 262 -2.01 1.85 -12.32
CA PRO A 262 -1.34 0.60 -12.71
C PRO A 262 -2.17 -0.66 -12.40
N TYR A 263 -3.49 -0.56 -12.60
CA TYR A 263 -4.47 -1.62 -12.41
C TYR A 263 -5.19 -1.92 -13.73
N PRO A 264 -5.55 -3.19 -13.98
CA PRO A 264 -6.34 -3.54 -15.15
C PRO A 264 -7.73 -2.90 -15.06
N SER A 265 -8.40 -2.80 -16.20
CA SER A 265 -9.82 -2.52 -16.25
C SER A 265 -10.60 -3.54 -15.42
N ARG A 266 -11.71 -3.09 -14.83
CA ARG A 266 -12.59 -3.93 -14.01
C ARG A 266 -11.81 -4.66 -12.90
N ALA A 267 -10.85 -4.01 -12.25
CA ALA A 267 -10.10 -4.60 -11.14
C ALA A 267 -10.95 -4.70 -9.87
N PHE A 268 -11.63 -3.62 -9.48
CA PHE A 268 -12.23 -3.43 -8.16
C PHE A 268 -13.75 -3.61 -8.16
N ASP A 269 -14.29 -4.12 -7.05
CA ASP A 269 -15.73 -4.24 -6.81
C ASP A 269 -16.29 -2.95 -6.16
N MET A 270 -15.41 -2.15 -5.54
CA MET A 270 -15.75 -0.88 -4.89
C MET A 270 -14.61 0.14 -5.04
N ALA A 271 -14.92 1.42 -5.16
CA ALA A 271 -13.97 2.51 -5.10
C ALA A 271 -14.44 3.56 -4.08
N HIS A 272 -13.51 4.14 -3.33
CA HIS A 272 -13.81 5.01 -2.20
C HIS A 272 -12.90 6.24 -2.20
N CYS A 273 -13.49 7.39 -1.85
CA CYS A 273 -12.81 8.63 -1.51
C CYS A 273 -13.49 9.23 -0.28
N SER A 274 -12.71 9.56 0.74
CA SER A 274 -13.17 10.34 1.90
C SER A 274 -12.32 11.59 2.03
N ARG A 275 -12.86 12.75 1.62
CA ARG A 275 -12.15 14.05 1.60
C ARG A 275 -10.77 13.97 0.94
N CYS A 276 -10.67 13.25 -0.18
CA CYS A 276 -9.41 12.99 -0.87
C CYS A 276 -8.85 14.21 -1.63
N LEU A 277 -9.58 15.34 -1.68
CA LEU A 277 -9.20 16.57 -2.38
C LEU A 277 -8.95 16.37 -3.89
N ILE A 278 -9.54 15.34 -4.47
CA ILE A 278 -9.51 15.09 -5.91
C ILE A 278 -10.66 15.88 -6.54
N PRO A 279 -10.39 16.75 -7.51
CA PRO A 279 -11.43 17.49 -8.22
C PRO A 279 -12.12 16.55 -9.22
N TRP A 280 -13.11 15.78 -8.77
CA TRP A 280 -13.72 14.71 -9.57
C TRP A 280 -14.42 15.19 -10.85
N GLY A 281 -14.96 16.41 -10.84
CA GLY A 281 -15.71 16.99 -11.97
C GLY A 281 -14.86 17.68 -13.05
N ILE A 282 -13.58 18.00 -12.78
CA ILE A 282 -12.76 18.77 -13.73
C ILE A 282 -12.32 17.93 -14.93
N ASN A 283 -11.83 18.61 -15.98
CA ASN A 283 -11.30 17.98 -17.20
C ASN A 283 -12.29 16.98 -17.81
N ASP A 284 -13.58 17.34 -17.84
CA ASP A 284 -14.66 16.47 -18.34
C ASP A 284 -14.71 15.12 -17.59
N GLY A 285 -14.63 15.17 -16.26
CA GLY A 285 -14.72 13.99 -15.39
C GLY A 285 -13.59 12.97 -15.59
N LYS A 286 -12.39 13.41 -16.02
CA LYS A 286 -11.27 12.52 -16.39
C LYS A 286 -10.92 11.50 -15.29
N TYR A 287 -10.88 11.94 -14.03
CA TYR A 287 -10.61 11.04 -12.90
C TYR A 287 -11.74 10.05 -12.62
N LEU A 288 -12.99 10.45 -12.85
CA LEU A 288 -14.13 9.53 -12.74
C LEU A 288 -14.13 8.50 -13.88
N LYS A 289 -13.70 8.88 -15.09
CA LYS A 289 -13.49 7.94 -16.21
C LYS A 289 -12.42 6.90 -15.88
N GLU A 290 -11.34 7.29 -15.20
CA GLU A 290 -10.33 6.34 -14.73
C GLU A 290 -10.85 5.41 -13.62
N VAL A 291 -11.63 5.94 -12.67
CA VAL A 291 -12.32 5.11 -11.67
C VAL A 291 -13.29 4.15 -12.36
N ASP A 292 -14.05 4.61 -13.37
CA ASP A 292 -14.95 3.78 -14.16
C ASP A 292 -14.22 2.65 -14.87
N ARG A 293 -13.04 2.92 -15.45
CA ARG A 293 -12.22 1.90 -16.11
C ARG A 293 -11.86 0.77 -15.14
N VAL A 294 -11.39 1.10 -13.94
CA VAL A 294 -10.94 0.10 -12.96
C VAL A 294 -12.10 -0.49 -12.13
N LEU A 295 -13.28 0.12 -12.12
CA LEU A 295 -14.46 -0.37 -11.42
C LEU A 295 -15.22 -1.39 -12.28
N ARG A 296 -15.58 -2.52 -11.68
CA ARG A 296 -16.38 -3.56 -12.34
C ARG A 296 -17.80 -3.09 -12.62
N PRO A 297 -18.45 -3.55 -13.70
CA PRO A 297 -19.90 -3.43 -13.86
C PRO A 297 -20.63 -3.97 -12.61
N GLY A 298 -21.61 -3.24 -12.10
CA GLY A 298 -22.27 -3.53 -10.83
C GLY A 298 -21.51 -3.06 -9.57
N GLY A 299 -20.27 -2.57 -9.71
CA GLY A 299 -19.46 -2.07 -8.61
C GLY A 299 -19.92 -0.71 -8.07
N TYR A 300 -19.42 -0.35 -6.88
CA TYR A 300 -19.85 0.84 -6.16
C TYR A 300 -18.78 1.91 -6.10
N TRP A 301 -19.16 3.18 -6.25
CA TRP A 301 -18.30 4.31 -5.93
C TRP A 301 -18.88 5.08 -4.75
N VAL A 302 -18.03 5.35 -3.76
CA VAL A 302 -18.40 6.04 -2.52
C VAL A 302 -17.58 7.33 -2.42
N LEU A 303 -18.29 8.46 -2.31
CA LEU A 303 -17.69 9.76 -2.04
C LEU A 303 -18.22 10.30 -0.71
N SER A 304 -17.29 10.61 0.20
CA SER A 304 -17.62 11.22 1.48
C SER A 304 -16.91 12.55 1.70
N GLY A 305 -17.68 13.58 2.03
CA GLY A 305 -17.23 14.96 2.24
C GLY A 305 -17.59 15.89 1.10
N PRO A 306 -16.96 17.08 1.05
CA PRO A 306 -17.28 18.06 0.01
C PRO A 306 -17.15 17.43 -1.39
N PRO A 307 -18.09 17.71 -2.31
CA PRO A 307 -19.20 18.66 -2.15
C PRO A 307 -20.51 18.05 -1.59
N ILE A 308 -20.55 16.76 -1.26
CA ILE A 308 -21.79 16.07 -0.86
C ILE A 308 -22.41 16.70 0.38
N ASN A 309 -23.70 17.04 0.29
CA ASN A 309 -24.43 17.73 1.35
C ASN A 309 -23.85 19.13 1.69
N TRP A 310 -23.35 19.84 0.68
CA TRP A 310 -22.83 21.20 0.83
C TRP A 310 -23.84 22.21 1.36
N LYS A 311 -25.13 22.05 1.03
CA LYS A 311 -26.21 22.96 1.46
C LYS A 311 -26.24 23.18 2.98
N ASN A 312 -25.88 22.14 3.73
CA ASN A 312 -25.85 22.16 5.19
C ASN A 312 -24.46 22.50 5.78
N ASN A 313 -23.38 22.40 5.00
CA ASN A 313 -22.02 22.42 5.53
C ASN A 313 -21.09 23.51 4.94
N TYR A 314 -21.50 24.23 3.89
CA TYR A 314 -20.65 25.21 3.19
C TYR A 314 -20.01 26.26 4.13
N ILE A 315 -20.73 26.71 5.17
CA ILE A 315 -20.22 27.64 6.19
C ILE A 315 -19.07 27.00 6.98
N SER A 316 -19.28 25.76 7.46
CA SER A 316 -18.29 25.03 8.25
C SER A 316 -17.02 24.72 7.46
N TRP A 317 -17.16 24.51 6.15
CA TRP A 317 -16.03 24.26 5.26
C TRP A 317 -15.34 25.53 4.76
N GLN A 318 -15.92 26.71 5.04
CA GLN A 318 -15.41 28.00 4.58
C GLN A 318 -15.24 28.04 3.05
N ARG A 319 -16.21 27.48 2.33
CA ARG A 319 -16.20 27.41 0.86
C ARG A 319 -17.44 28.12 0.28
N PRO A 320 -17.32 28.79 -0.88
CA PRO A 320 -18.47 29.39 -1.56
C PRO A 320 -19.54 28.35 -1.92
N LYS A 321 -20.81 28.77 -1.93
CA LYS A 321 -21.92 27.87 -2.28
C LYS A 321 -21.84 27.49 -3.75
N GLU A 322 -21.55 28.48 -4.58
CA GLU A 322 -21.51 28.39 -6.03
C GLU A 322 -20.45 27.37 -6.48
N ASP A 323 -19.27 27.39 -5.85
CA ASP A 323 -18.20 26.43 -6.11
C ASP A 323 -18.62 25.00 -5.76
N LEU A 324 -19.26 24.80 -4.60
CA LEU A 324 -19.67 23.47 -4.14
C LEU A 324 -20.85 22.92 -4.97
N GLU A 325 -21.80 23.78 -5.32
CA GLU A 325 -22.92 23.44 -6.18
C GLU A 325 -22.44 23.04 -7.58
N GLU A 326 -21.49 23.79 -8.14
CA GLU A 326 -20.88 23.48 -9.42
C GLU A 326 -20.06 22.17 -9.38
N GLU A 327 -19.27 21.96 -8.33
CA GLU A 327 -18.53 20.70 -8.13
C GLU A 327 -19.47 19.48 -8.06
N GLU A 328 -20.55 19.58 -7.28
CA GLU A 328 -21.54 18.50 -7.19
C GLU A 328 -22.24 18.29 -8.54
N ARG A 329 -22.65 19.36 -9.22
CA ARG A 329 -23.27 19.29 -10.56
C ARG A 329 -22.39 18.57 -11.56
N GLN A 330 -21.10 18.90 -11.63
CA GLN A 330 -20.15 18.25 -12.54
C GLN A 330 -19.97 16.76 -12.21
N ILE A 331 -19.95 16.39 -10.92
CA ILE A 331 -19.89 14.99 -10.49
C ILE A 331 -21.15 14.23 -10.93
N GLU A 332 -22.34 14.79 -10.74
CA GLU A 332 -23.60 14.15 -11.17
C GLU A 332 -23.67 13.98 -12.69
N GLU A 333 -23.24 14.99 -13.45
CA GLU A 333 -23.22 14.93 -14.92
C GLU A 333 -22.24 13.86 -15.42
N ALA A 334 -21.04 13.81 -14.85
CA ALA A 334 -20.07 12.78 -15.17
C ALA A 334 -20.56 11.38 -14.78
N ALA A 335 -21.16 11.22 -13.59
CA ALA A 335 -21.74 9.95 -13.15
C ALA A 335 -22.86 9.49 -14.09
N LYS A 336 -23.73 10.40 -14.52
CA LYS A 336 -24.80 10.12 -15.49
C LYS A 336 -24.24 9.66 -16.84
N LEU A 337 -23.23 10.37 -17.36
CA LEU A 337 -22.51 10.00 -18.60
C LEU A 337 -21.83 8.63 -18.51
N LEU A 338 -21.32 8.27 -17.33
CA LEU A 338 -20.70 6.98 -17.05
C LEU A 338 -21.71 5.85 -16.77
N CYS A 339 -23.01 6.14 -16.83
CA CYS A 339 -24.10 5.20 -16.53
C CYS A 339 -24.07 4.71 -15.08
N TRP A 340 -23.76 5.60 -14.15
CA TRP A 340 -23.81 5.32 -12.73
C TRP A 340 -25.14 5.78 -12.14
N GLU A 341 -25.70 4.99 -11.24
CA GLU A 341 -26.94 5.31 -10.54
C GLU A 341 -26.65 5.66 -9.09
N LYS A 342 -27.08 6.83 -8.62
CA LYS A 342 -26.98 7.21 -7.21
C LYS A 342 -27.95 6.36 -6.39
N LYS A 343 -27.42 5.47 -5.54
CA LYS A 343 -28.19 4.55 -4.68
C LYS A 343 -28.54 5.14 -3.33
N SER A 344 -27.71 6.03 -2.81
CA SER A 344 -27.92 6.64 -1.50
C SER A 344 -27.15 7.95 -1.41
N GLU A 345 -27.75 8.92 -0.73
CA GLU A 345 -27.06 10.12 -0.23
C GLU A 345 -27.56 10.37 1.18
N LYS A 346 -26.67 10.22 2.17
CA LYS A 346 -27.02 10.34 3.58
C LYS A 346 -25.92 11.10 4.31
N GLY A 347 -26.29 12.26 4.87
CA GLY A 347 -25.30 13.17 5.45
C GLY A 347 -24.26 13.54 4.40
N GLU A 348 -22.98 13.56 4.77
CA GLU A 348 -21.88 13.87 3.84
C GLU A 348 -21.41 12.66 3.01
N THR A 349 -22.23 11.64 2.78
CA THR A 349 -21.83 10.43 2.03
C THR A 349 -22.82 10.10 0.93
N ALA A 350 -22.31 9.97 -0.29
CA ALA A 350 -23.06 9.53 -1.45
C ALA A 350 -22.46 8.24 -2.02
N ILE A 351 -23.34 7.36 -2.50
CA ILE A 351 -23.02 6.04 -3.05
C ILE A 351 -23.65 5.94 -4.43
N TRP A 352 -22.82 5.72 -5.44
CA TRP A 352 -23.24 5.39 -6.79
C TRP A 352 -22.93 3.92 -7.08
N GLN A 353 -23.73 3.31 -7.96
CA GLN A 353 -23.46 2.00 -8.51
C GLN A 353 -23.30 2.11 -10.02
N LYS A 354 -22.17 1.62 -10.53
CA LYS A 354 -21.97 1.43 -11.97
C LYS A 354 -22.94 0.36 -12.46
N ARG A 355 -23.69 0.65 -13.52
CA ARG A 355 -24.63 -0.34 -14.09
C ARG A 355 -23.91 -1.59 -14.59
N VAL A 356 -24.66 -2.68 -14.72
CA VAL A 356 -24.13 -3.97 -15.22
C VAL A 356 -24.00 -3.95 -16.75
N ASP A 357 -24.90 -3.23 -17.42
CA ASP A 357 -24.92 -3.00 -18.86
C ASP A 357 -25.14 -1.52 -19.18
N SER A 358 -24.97 -1.17 -20.47
CA SER A 358 -25.21 0.17 -20.99
C SER A 358 -26.50 0.30 -21.81
N ASP A 359 -27.29 -0.77 -21.95
CA ASP A 359 -28.45 -0.82 -22.86
C ASP A 359 -29.54 0.18 -22.45
N SER A 360 -29.66 0.40 -21.14
CA SER A 360 -30.61 1.33 -20.53
C SER A 360 -30.07 2.77 -20.35
N CYS A 361 -28.86 3.06 -20.83
CA CYS A 361 -28.18 4.33 -20.60
C CYS A 361 -28.25 5.27 -21.81
N GLY A 362 -29.35 6.02 -21.92
CA GLY A 362 -29.62 6.89 -23.07
C GLY A 362 -28.56 7.97 -23.32
N ASP A 363 -27.96 8.55 -22.26
CA ASP A 363 -26.93 9.60 -22.41
C ASP A 363 -25.62 9.08 -23.04
N ARG A 364 -25.35 7.77 -22.96
CA ARG A 364 -24.22 7.13 -23.64
C ARG A 364 -24.48 6.86 -25.12
N GLN A 365 -25.75 6.74 -25.51
CA GLN A 365 -26.16 6.47 -26.88
C GLN A 365 -26.18 7.73 -27.74
N ASP A 366 -26.17 8.91 -27.10
CA ASP A 366 -25.93 10.18 -27.78
C ASP A 366 -24.43 10.31 -28.09
N ALA A 367 -24.03 9.86 -29.29
CA ALA A 367 -22.66 9.90 -29.78
C ALA A 367 -22.07 11.33 -29.82
N SER A 368 -22.89 12.38 -29.70
CA SER A 368 -22.41 13.76 -29.60
C SER A 368 -21.82 14.10 -28.22
N ARG A 369 -22.10 13.30 -27.18
CA ARG A 369 -21.73 13.57 -25.77
C ARG A 369 -20.73 12.58 -25.19
N ALA A 370 -20.53 11.40 -25.80
CA ALA A 370 -19.67 10.34 -25.28
C ALA A 370 -18.59 9.92 -26.29
N ASN A 371 -17.32 10.21 -25.99
CA ASN A 371 -16.18 9.65 -26.73
C ASN A 371 -15.72 8.35 -26.07
N PHE A 372 -15.54 7.28 -26.84
CA PHE A 372 -15.15 5.96 -26.34
C PHE A 372 -13.68 5.63 -26.64
N CYS A 373 -13.01 4.98 -25.69
CA CYS A 373 -11.65 4.49 -25.87
C CYS A 373 -11.66 3.22 -26.73
N LYS A 374 -10.52 2.89 -27.34
CA LYS A 374 -10.36 1.59 -27.99
C LYS A 374 -10.36 0.47 -26.94
N ALA A 375 -11.12 -0.59 -27.19
CA ALA A 375 -11.34 -1.66 -26.22
C ALA A 375 -10.07 -2.48 -25.91
N ASP A 376 -9.21 -2.67 -26.90
CA ASP A 376 -7.95 -3.42 -26.82
C ASP A 376 -6.88 -2.74 -25.94
N GLU A 377 -7.03 -1.44 -25.66
CA GLU A 377 -6.06 -0.66 -24.89
C GLU A 377 -6.45 -0.49 -23.41
N ALA A 378 -7.58 -1.04 -22.94
CA ALA A 378 -8.11 -0.78 -21.59
C ALA A 378 -7.20 -1.28 -20.44
N ASP A 379 -6.44 -2.36 -20.68
CA ASP A 379 -5.50 -2.94 -19.72
C ASP A 379 -4.05 -2.49 -19.99
N SER A 380 -3.80 -1.67 -21.01
CA SER A 380 -2.50 -1.03 -21.26
C SER A 380 -2.38 0.21 -20.38
N VAL A 381 -1.60 0.12 -19.31
CA VAL A 381 -1.57 1.17 -18.27
C VAL A 381 -0.19 1.69 -17.88
N TRP A 382 0.88 0.91 -18.06
CA TRP A 382 2.22 1.31 -17.62
C TRP A 382 2.74 2.53 -18.40
N TYR A 383 2.96 3.65 -17.69
CA TYR A 383 3.28 4.98 -18.24
C TYR A 383 2.35 5.46 -19.38
N LYS A 384 1.12 4.93 -19.44
CA LYS A 384 0.12 5.38 -20.41
C LYS A 384 -0.62 6.59 -19.86
N LYS A 385 -0.70 7.65 -20.67
CA LYS A 385 -1.50 8.82 -20.32
C LYS A 385 -2.98 8.42 -20.18
N MET A 386 -3.61 8.97 -19.16
CA MET A 386 -5.04 8.86 -18.95
C MET A 386 -5.75 9.66 -20.04
N GLU A 387 -6.75 9.04 -20.65
CA GLU A 387 -7.48 9.58 -21.78
C GLU A 387 -8.81 10.19 -21.32
N GLY A 388 -9.33 11.16 -22.06
CA GLY A 388 -10.64 11.77 -21.80
C GLY A 388 -11.82 10.95 -22.32
N CYS A 389 -11.59 9.72 -22.80
CA CYS A 389 -12.62 8.84 -23.34
C CYS A 389 -13.15 7.86 -22.29
N ILE A 390 -14.29 7.26 -22.58
CA ILE A 390 -14.98 6.29 -21.73
C ILE A 390 -14.58 4.89 -22.16
N THR A 391 -14.21 4.03 -21.20
CA THR A 391 -13.91 2.63 -21.51
C THR A 391 -15.20 1.88 -21.85
N PRO A 392 -15.28 1.20 -23.01
CA PRO A 392 -16.45 0.41 -23.39
C PRO A 392 -16.77 -0.70 -22.38
N TYR A 393 -18.04 -1.10 -22.31
CA TYR A 393 -18.39 -2.33 -21.60
C TYR A 393 -17.92 -3.52 -22.44
N PRO A 394 -17.54 -4.65 -21.82
CA PRO A 394 -17.11 -5.83 -22.56
C PRO A 394 -18.26 -6.36 -23.44
N GLU A 395 -17.96 -6.66 -24.71
CA GLU A 395 -18.94 -7.12 -25.71
C GLU A 395 -19.56 -8.48 -25.38
N VAL A 396 -18.82 -9.33 -24.65
CA VAL A 396 -19.31 -10.60 -24.12
C VAL A 396 -19.64 -10.37 -22.65
N SER A 397 -20.83 -10.81 -22.20
CA SER A 397 -21.21 -10.80 -20.78
C SER A 397 -20.04 -11.36 -19.99
N SER A 398 -19.37 -10.53 -19.20
CA SER A 398 -18.00 -10.79 -18.76
C SER A 398 -17.88 -11.82 -17.63
N GLY A 399 -18.79 -12.81 -17.61
CA GLY A 399 -18.97 -13.82 -16.58
C GLY A 399 -19.34 -13.21 -15.23
N GLU A 400 -20.31 -13.80 -14.54
CA GLU A 400 -20.55 -13.42 -13.14
C GLU A 400 -19.47 -14.03 -12.25
N LEU A 401 -18.76 -13.19 -11.50
CA LEU A 401 -17.78 -13.66 -10.51
C LEU A 401 -18.49 -14.32 -9.34
N LYS A 402 -18.00 -15.48 -8.91
CA LYS A 402 -18.49 -16.10 -7.68
C LYS A 402 -18.15 -15.21 -6.47
N PRO A 403 -18.98 -15.19 -5.42
CA PRO A 403 -18.61 -14.53 -4.16
C PRO A 403 -17.37 -15.16 -3.52
N PHE A 404 -16.58 -14.36 -2.82
CA PHE A 404 -15.46 -14.84 -2.00
C PHE A 404 -16.00 -15.67 -0.82
N PRO A 405 -15.37 -16.79 -0.42
CA PRO A 405 -14.05 -17.30 -0.84
C PRO A 405 -14.06 -18.20 -2.08
N LYS A 406 -15.23 -18.62 -2.60
CA LYS A 406 -15.29 -19.50 -3.79
C LYS A 406 -14.60 -18.87 -5.02
N ARG A 407 -14.67 -17.54 -5.12
CA ARG A 407 -13.95 -16.72 -6.13
C ARG A 407 -12.47 -17.07 -6.28
N LEU A 408 -11.79 -17.45 -5.20
CA LEU A 408 -10.32 -17.60 -5.16
C LEU A 408 -9.78 -18.69 -6.11
N TYR A 409 -10.58 -19.73 -6.34
CA TYR A 409 -10.24 -20.91 -7.15
C TYR A 409 -11.21 -21.17 -8.30
N ALA A 410 -12.27 -20.36 -8.44
CA ALA A 410 -13.14 -20.44 -9.61
C ALA A 410 -12.40 -19.95 -10.85
N VAL A 411 -12.59 -20.63 -11.99
CA VAL A 411 -11.99 -20.21 -13.27
C VAL A 411 -12.42 -18.78 -13.59
N PRO A 412 -11.48 -17.83 -13.70
CA PRO A 412 -11.79 -16.43 -13.98
C PRO A 412 -12.46 -16.24 -15.35
N PRO A 413 -13.45 -15.35 -15.47
CA PRO A 413 -14.13 -15.09 -16.72
C PRO A 413 -13.19 -14.78 -17.89
N ARG A 414 -12.13 -13.99 -17.68
CA ARG A 414 -11.13 -13.68 -18.72
C ARG A 414 -10.40 -14.90 -19.28
N ILE A 415 -10.28 -15.98 -18.49
CA ILE A 415 -9.74 -17.25 -18.96
C ILE A 415 -10.80 -17.99 -19.76
N SER A 416 -12.02 -18.12 -19.21
CA SER A 416 -13.11 -18.83 -19.89
C SER A 416 -13.55 -18.19 -21.22
N SER A 417 -13.41 -16.87 -21.36
CA SER A 417 -13.70 -16.13 -22.59
C SER A 417 -12.56 -16.12 -23.61
N GLY A 418 -11.40 -16.70 -23.27
CA GLY A 418 -10.20 -16.66 -24.12
C GLY A 418 -9.53 -15.28 -24.20
N SER A 419 -9.85 -14.35 -23.28
CA SER A 419 -9.28 -12.99 -23.27
C SER A 419 -7.83 -12.95 -22.78
N VAL A 420 -7.31 -14.04 -22.22
CA VAL A 420 -5.89 -14.22 -21.90
C VAL A 420 -5.31 -15.24 -22.87
N PRO A 421 -4.63 -14.80 -23.95
CA PRO A 421 -4.10 -15.71 -24.97
C PRO A 421 -3.17 -16.78 -24.38
N GLY A 422 -3.37 -18.03 -24.80
CA GLY A 422 -2.53 -19.16 -24.39
C GLY A 422 -2.68 -19.57 -22.91
N VAL A 423 -3.82 -19.29 -22.28
CA VAL A 423 -4.17 -19.81 -20.95
C VAL A 423 -5.57 -20.41 -21.01
N SER A 424 -5.65 -21.73 -20.84
CA SER A 424 -6.90 -22.50 -20.75
C SER A 424 -7.39 -22.62 -19.29
N ALA A 425 -8.60 -23.14 -19.11
CA ALA A 425 -9.11 -23.46 -17.78
C ALA A 425 -8.29 -24.58 -17.13
N GLU A 426 -7.83 -25.53 -17.92
CA GLU A 426 -6.97 -26.64 -17.51
C GLU A 426 -5.61 -26.13 -17.02
N ASP A 427 -4.98 -25.21 -17.75
CA ASP A 427 -3.72 -24.57 -17.34
C ASP A 427 -3.87 -23.85 -15.99
N TYR A 428 -5.00 -23.18 -15.79
CA TYR A 428 -5.31 -22.51 -14.52
C TYR A 428 -5.47 -23.48 -13.35
N GLU A 429 -6.12 -24.64 -13.58
CA GLU A 429 -6.23 -25.68 -12.57
C GLU A 429 -4.88 -26.34 -12.25
N GLU A 430 -4.04 -26.52 -13.26
CA GLU A 430 -2.68 -27.04 -13.07
C GLU A 430 -1.81 -26.06 -12.27
N ASP A 431 -1.86 -24.76 -12.60
CA ASP A 431 -1.18 -23.70 -11.83
C ASP A 431 -1.58 -23.74 -10.36
N ASN A 432 -2.88 -23.89 -10.06
CA ASN A 432 -3.37 -24.02 -8.70
C ASN A 432 -2.82 -25.24 -7.96
N LYS A 433 -2.71 -26.40 -8.63
CA LYS A 433 -2.14 -27.62 -8.04
C LYS A 433 -0.64 -27.44 -7.80
N LYS A 434 0.07 -26.86 -8.77
CA LYS A 434 1.50 -26.55 -8.72
C LYS A 434 1.83 -25.62 -7.55
N TRP A 435 1.13 -24.49 -7.40
CA TRP A 435 1.40 -23.56 -6.30
C TRP A 435 1.06 -24.11 -4.92
N LYS A 436 0.00 -24.92 -4.78
CA LYS A 436 -0.27 -25.62 -3.53
C LYS A 436 0.90 -26.52 -3.12
N LYS A 437 1.50 -27.22 -4.09
CA LYS A 437 2.68 -28.07 -3.87
C LYS A 437 3.90 -27.25 -3.46
N HIS A 438 4.24 -26.20 -4.22
CA HIS A 438 5.38 -25.32 -3.94
C HIS A 438 5.27 -24.67 -2.55
N VAL A 439 4.11 -24.12 -2.21
CA VAL A 439 3.88 -23.49 -0.91
C VAL A 439 3.98 -24.51 0.23
N ASN A 440 3.51 -25.75 0.04
CA ASN A 440 3.70 -26.81 1.04
C ASN A 440 5.17 -27.20 1.23
N ALA A 441 6.00 -27.08 0.18
CA ALA A 441 7.45 -27.21 0.31
C ALA A 441 8.05 -26.02 1.08
N TYR A 442 7.64 -24.79 0.76
CA TYR A 442 8.10 -23.59 1.46
C TYR A 442 7.79 -23.63 2.95
N ARG A 443 6.60 -24.09 3.36
CA ARG A 443 6.22 -24.28 4.78
C ARG A 443 7.16 -25.21 5.54
N ARG A 444 7.70 -26.23 4.87
CA ARG A 444 8.66 -27.18 5.47
C ARG A 444 10.03 -26.55 5.70
N ILE A 445 10.43 -25.65 4.80
CA ILE A 445 11.72 -24.94 4.86
C ILE A 445 11.65 -23.76 5.83
N ASN A 446 10.56 -22.99 5.77
CA ASN A 446 10.32 -21.81 6.58
C ASN A 446 8.99 -21.95 7.34
N LYS A 447 9.12 -22.40 8.60
CA LYS A 447 7.97 -22.62 9.49
C LYS A 447 7.24 -21.34 9.89
N LEU A 448 7.79 -20.15 9.62
CA LEU A 448 7.21 -18.86 9.98
C LEU A 448 6.05 -18.44 9.06
N ILE A 449 5.89 -19.07 7.89
CA ILE A 449 4.86 -18.71 6.89
C ILE A 449 3.45 -18.73 7.51
N ASP A 450 3.12 -19.71 8.35
CA ASP A 450 1.77 -19.86 8.90
C ASP A 450 1.59 -19.25 10.31
N THR A 451 2.68 -18.76 10.93
CA THR A 451 2.63 -18.26 12.32
C THR A 451 1.94 -16.89 12.42
N GLY A 452 1.91 -16.13 11.32
CA GLY A 452 1.50 -14.72 11.30
C GLY A 452 2.67 -13.75 11.45
N ARG A 453 3.92 -14.24 11.45
CA ARG A 453 5.12 -13.40 11.41
C ARG A 453 5.22 -12.59 10.12
N TYR A 454 4.79 -13.17 9.00
CA TYR A 454 4.74 -12.48 7.71
C TYR A 454 3.33 -11.95 7.45
N ARG A 455 3.20 -10.63 7.40
CA ARG A 455 1.93 -9.93 7.18
C ARG A 455 1.90 -9.30 5.80
N ASN A 456 2.90 -8.48 5.49
CA ASN A 456 3.06 -7.81 4.21
C ASN A 456 3.92 -8.69 3.31
N ILE A 457 3.31 -9.36 2.35
CA ILE A 457 4.03 -10.24 1.42
C ILE A 457 4.01 -9.62 0.03
N MET A 458 5.13 -9.72 -0.68
CA MET A 458 5.23 -9.32 -2.08
C MET A 458 5.51 -10.54 -2.94
N ASP A 459 4.73 -10.73 -4.00
CA ASP A 459 5.01 -11.70 -5.04
C ASP A 459 5.45 -10.93 -6.29
N MET A 460 6.74 -11.00 -6.62
CA MET A 460 7.35 -10.16 -7.64
C MET A 460 6.97 -10.57 -9.07
N ASN A 461 6.52 -11.81 -9.27
CA ASN A 461 6.10 -12.34 -10.55
C ASN A 461 4.88 -13.24 -10.36
N ALA A 462 3.73 -12.62 -10.17
CA ALA A 462 2.53 -13.30 -9.68
C ALA A 462 1.90 -14.28 -10.68
N GLY A 463 2.20 -14.17 -11.98
CA GLY A 463 1.53 -14.98 -13.01
C GLY A 463 0.01 -14.92 -12.87
N LEU A 464 -0.63 -16.06 -12.64
CA LEU A 464 -2.08 -16.18 -12.43
C LEU A 464 -2.54 -15.95 -10.97
N GLY A 465 -1.65 -15.49 -10.08
CA GLY A 465 -1.90 -15.28 -8.65
C GLY A 465 -1.95 -16.57 -7.83
N GLY A 466 -1.40 -17.67 -8.35
CA GLY A 466 -1.48 -18.99 -7.72
C GLY A 466 -0.74 -19.08 -6.38
N PHE A 467 0.43 -18.44 -6.26
CA PHE A 467 1.16 -18.33 -4.99
C PHE A 467 0.28 -17.69 -3.90
N ALA A 468 -0.22 -16.47 -4.16
CA ALA A 468 -1.07 -15.76 -3.22
C ALA A 468 -2.36 -16.51 -2.86
N ALA A 469 -2.95 -17.23 -3.81
CA ALA A 469 -4.12 -18.07 -3.54
C ALA A 469 -3.78 -19.25 -2.63
N ALA A 470 -2.60 -19.86 -2.77
CA ALA A 470 -2.16 -21.00 -1.97
C ALA A 470 -1.73 -20.61 -0.54
N ILE A 471 -1.36 -19.34 -0.30
CA ILE A 471 -1.05 -18.81 1.05
C ILE A 471 -2.16 -17.96 1.67
N GLU A 472 -3.32 -17.83 1.01
CA GLU A 472 -4.40 -16.96 1.47
C GLU A 472 -4.77 -17.24 2.94
N SER A 473 -4.83 -16.18 3.73
CA SER A 473 -5.09 -16.25 5.17
C SER A 473 -5.49 -14.88 5.71
N PRO A 474 -6.37 -14.79 6.72
CA PRO A 474 -6.75 -13.52 7.34
C PRO A 474 -5.58 -12.81 8.05
N LYS A 475 -4.45 -13.51 8.27
CA LYS A 475 -3.26 -12.96 8.93
C LYS A 475 -2.34 -12.18 7.99
N LEU A 476 -2.46 -12.35 6.67
CA LEU A 476 -1.51 -11.81 5.69
C LEU A 476 -2.23 -11.18 4.49
N TRP A 477 -1.48 -10.45 3.69
CA TRP A 477 -1.90 -9.99 2.37
C TRP A 477 -0.72 -10.04 1.42
N VAL A 478 -1.01 -10.17 0.12
CA VAL A 478 0.00 -10.29 -0.91
C VAL A 478 -0.16 -9.16 -1.92
N MET A 479 0.89 -8.37 -2.11
CA MET A 479 1.04 -7.51 -3.28
C MET A 479 1.45 -8.41 -4.46
N ASN A 480 0.50 -8.72 -5.33
CA ASN A 480 0.76 -9.51 -6.53
C ASN A 480 1.26 -8.59 -7.65
N VAL A 481 2.54 -8.67 -7.98
CA VAL A 481 3.12 -7.88 -9.07
C VAL A 481 3.10 -8.69 -10.35
N VAL A 482 2.56 -8.10 -11.43
CA VAL A 482 2.70 -8.64 -12.78
C VAL A 482 3.72 -7.76 -13.52
N PRO A 483 4.93 -8.28 -13.79
CA PRO A 483 5.96 -7.54 -14.50
C PRO A 483 5.46 -7.02 -15.85
N THR A 484 5.77 -5.79 -16.19
CA THR A 484 5.37 -5.18 -17.47
C THR A 484 6.02 -5.86 -18.68
N ILE A 485 7.15 -6.53 -18.47
CA ILE A 485 7.86 -7.32 -19.49
C ILE A 485 7.33 -8.75 -19.61
N ALA A 486 6.39 -9.18 -18.75
CA ALA A 486 5.81 -10.51 -18.86
C ALA A 486 5.04 -10.66 -20.17
N GLU A 487 5.16 -11.82 -20.81
CA GLU A 487 4.51 -12.09 -22.10
C GLU A 487 2.98 -12.04 -22.02
N LYS A 488 2.42 -12.44 -20.87
CA LYS A 488 0.99 -12.57 -20.66
C LYS A 488 0.49 -11.50 -19.71
N ASN A 489 -0.56 -10.81 -20.13
CA ASN A 489 -1.26 -9.86 -19.28
C ASN A 489 -2.24 -10.59 -18.33
N THR A 490 -1.78 -10.89 -17.11
CA THR A 490 -2.53 -11.73 -16.15
C THR A 490 -3.06 -11.00 -14.94
N LEU A 491 -2.79 -9.69 -14.76
CA LEU A 491 -3.23 -9.00 -13.54
C LEU A 491 -4.75 -8.93 -13.43
N GLY A 492 -5.47 -8.87 -14.56
CA GLY A 492 -6.92 -9.00 -14.58
C GLY A 492 -7.43 -10.31 -13.95
N VAL A 493 -6.70 -11.41 -14.19
CA VAL A 493 -6.99 -12.74 -13.61
C VAL A 493 -6.82 -12.69 -12.09
N VAL A 494 -5.73 -12.10 -11.59
CA VAL A 494 -5.46 -11.94 -10.15
C VAL A 494 -6.63 -11.22 -9.46
N TYR A 495 -7.11 -10.11 -10.03
CA TYR A 495 -8.26 -9.39 -9.50
C TYR A 495 -9.56 -10.20 -9.61
N GLU A 496 -9.77 -10.97 -10.68
CA GLU A 496 -10.95 -11.84 -10.81
C GLU A 496 -10.98 -12.97 -9.79
N ARG A 497 -9.83 -13.39 -9.23
CA ARG A 497 -9.75 -14.30 -8.07
C ARG A 497 -10.11 -13.62 -6.74
N GLY A 498 -10.25 -12.29 -6.71
CA GLY A 498 -10.48 -11.53 -5.49
C GLY A 498 -9.20 -11.24 -4.69
N LEU A 499 -8.06 -11.18 -5.39
CA LEU A 499 -6.76 -10.75 -4.87
C LEU A 499 -6.47 -9.31 -5.33
N ILE A 500 -5.43 -8.70 -4.76
CA ILE A 500 -4.96 -7.35 -5.12
C ILE A 500 -3.56 -7.42 -5.72
N GLY A 501 -3.24 -6.49 -6.61
CA GLY A 501 -1.96 -6.47 -7.29
C GLY A 501 -1.73 -5.24 -8.16
N ILE A 502 -0.58 -5.17 -8.81
CA ILE A 502 -0.15 -3.98 -9.55
C ILE A 502 0.77 -4.38 -10.72
N TYR A 503 0.72 -3.65 -11.83
CA TYR A 503 1.77 -3.76 -12.84
C TYR A 503 2.99 -2.97 -12.38
N HIS A 504 4.17 -3.53 -12.56
CA HIS A 504 5.42 -2.85 -12.21
C HIS A 504 6.57 -3.33 -13.08
N ASP A 505 7.55 -2.46 -13.28
CA ASP A 505 8.82 -2.83 -13.93
C ASP A 505 9.95 -2.85 -12.89
N TRP A 506 10.52 -4.03 -12.63
CA TRP A 506 11.60 -4.22 -11.66
C TRP A 506 12.93 -3.57 -12.05
N CYS A 507 13.06 -3.02 -13.27
CA CYS A 507 14.18 -2.16 -13.62
C CYS A 507 14.13 -0.77 -12.94
N GLU A 508 13.01 -0.45 -12.30
CA GLU A 508 12.78 0.78 -11.55
C GLU A 508 12.32 0.49 -10.11
N GLY A 509 12.58 1.42 -9.18
CA GLY A 509 12.24 1.22 -7.77
C GLY A 509 10.74 1.32 -7.50
N PHE A 510 10.14 0.38 -6.79
CA PHE A 510 8.71 0.28 -6.51
C PHE A 510 8.17 1.48 -5.72
N SER A 511 6.93 1.93 -6.00
CA SER A 511 6.30 3.08 -5.34
C SER A 511 5.85 2.77 -3.90
N THR A 512 6.82 2.46 -3.03
CA THR A 512 6.63 2.15 -1.60
C THR A 512 7.78 2.69 -0.76
N TYR A 513 7.57 2.82 0.55
CA TYR A 513 8.62 3.14 1.51
C TYR A 513 9.59 1.97 1.72
N PRO A 514 10.85 2.22 2.15
CA PRO A 514 11.72 1.16 2.61
C PRO A 514 11.10 0.34 3.75
N ARG A 515 11.55 -0.91 3.92
CA ARG A 515 11.14 -1.79 5.04
C ARG A 515 9.62 -2.02 5.11
N THR A 516 9.00 -2.25 3.96
CA THR A 516 7.56 -2.48 3.83
C THR A 516 7.16 -3.95 3.98
N TYR A 517 7.91 -4.87 3.38
CA TYR A 517 7.50 -6.27 3.24
C TYR A 517 8.26 -7.16 4.21
N ASP A 518 7.56 -8.13 4.80
CA ASP A 518 8.14 -9.13 5.70
C ASP A 518 8.69 -10.35 4.93
N LEU A 519 8.07 -10.67 3.80
CA LEU A 519 8.46 -11.75 2.90
C LEU A 519 8.35 -11.28 1.45
N ILE A 520 9.40 -11.50 0.67
CA ILE A 520 9.36 -11.32 -0.78
C ILE A 520 9.47 -12.70 -1.44
N HIS A 521 8.59 -12.98 -2.38
CA HIS A 521 8.60 -14.18 -3.21
C HIS A 521 9.03 -13.79 -4.63
N SER A 522 10.03 -14.48 -5.14
CA SER A 522 10.66 -14.20 -6.44
C SER A 522 10.76 -15.51 -7.22
N HIS A 523 9.75 -15.78 -8.05
CA HIS A 523 9.73 -16.95 -8.93
C HIS A 523 10.07 -16.54 -10.36
N GLY A 524 11.20 -17.05 -10.87
CA GLY A 524 11.64 -16.80 -12.24
C GLY A 524 11.94 -15.33 -12.57
N VAL A 525 12.07 -14.45 -11.57
CA VAL A 525 12.25 -13.00 -11.80
C VAL A 525 13.59 -12.72 -12.47
N PHE A 526 14.67 -13.37 -12.05
CA PHE A 526 15.99 -13.10 -12.62
C PHE A 526 16.16 -13.73 -14.00
N SER A 527 15.51 -14.88 -14.24
CA SER A 527 15.34 -15.42 -15.59
C SER A 527 14.56 -14.45 -16.50
N LEU A 528 13.43 -13.91 -16.03
CA LEU A 528 12.59 -12.99 -16.78
C LEU A 528 13.32 -11.68 -17.14
N TYR A 529 14.12 -11.15 -16.21
CA TYR A 529 14.86 -9.90 -16.38
C TYR A 529 16.28 -10.06 -16.92
N ASN A 530 16.68 -11.29 -17.29
CA ASN A 530 18.01 -11.56 -17.82
C ASN A 530 18.29 -10.74 -19.09
N GLY A 531 19.36 -9.94 -19.06
CA GLY A 531 19.73 -9.05 -20.16
C GLY A 531 18.78 -7.86 -20.39
N LYS A 532 17.82 -7.61 -19.49
CA LYS A 532 16.88 -6.48 -19.57
C LYS A 532 17.25 -5.34 -18.62
N CYS A 533 17.62 -5.67 -17.38
CA CYS A 533 18.26 -4.73 -16.47
C CYS A 533 19.19 -5.42 -15.49
N ASN A 534 19.94 -4.60 -14.76
CA ASN A 534 20.97 -5.04 -13.83
C ASN A 534 20.35 -5.80 -12.65
N TRP A 535 20.84 -7.01 -12.39
CA TRP A 535 20.40 -7.83 -11.27
C TRP A 535 20.75 -7.21 -9.92
N GLU A 536 21.85 -6.45 -9.85
CA GLU A 536 22.20 -5.70 -8.63
C GLU A 536 21.10 -4.69 -8.28
N ASP A 537 20.54 -3.98 -9.27
CA ASP A 537 19.47 -3.00 -9.04
C ASP A 537 18.21 -3.66 -8.48
N ILE A 538 17.81 -4.81 -9.04
CA ILE A 538 16.66 -5.59 -8.56
C ILE A 538 16.90 -6.02 -7.12
N LEU A 539 18.08 -6.57 -6.81
CA LEU A 539 18.42 -7.02 -5.45
C LEU A 539 18.52 -5.86 -4.45
N LEU A 540 19.01 -4.69 -4.86
CA LEU A 540 19.04 -3.48 -4.04
C LEU A 540 17.63 -2.94 -3.76
N GLU A 541 16.74 -3.00 -4.76
CA GLU A 541 15.34 -2.66 -4.57
C GLU A 541 14.64 -3.64 -3.62
N MET A 542 14.92 -4.93 -3.75
CA MET A 542 14.44 -5.95 -2.80
C MET A 542 14.95 -5.67 -1.39
N ASP A 543 16.24 -5.34 -1.21
CA ASP A 543 16.79 -4.97 0.10
C ASP A 543 16.09 -3.74 0.67
N ARG A 544 15.91 -2.68 -0.13
CA ARG A 544 15.25 -1.44 0.31
C ARG A 544 13.86 -1.73 0.86
N ILE A 545 13.03 -2.48 0.14
CA ILE A 545 11.63 -2.70 0.52
C ILE A 545 11.44 -3.83 1.54
N LEU A 546 12.43 -4.70 1.73
CA LEU A 546 12.40 -5.77 2.73
C LEU A 546 12.69 -5.22 4.13
N ARG A 547 11.89 -5.63 5.11
CA ARG A 547 12.12 -5.32 6.53
C ARG A 547 13.40 -5.97 7.05
N PRO A 548 14.06 -5.37 8.05
CA PRO A 548 15.04 -6.09 8.85
C PRO A 548 14.45 -7.41 9.35
N GLU A 549 15.25 -8.48 9.30
CA GLU A 549 14.84 -9.85 9.64
C GLU A 549 13.71 -10.42 8.76
N GLY A 550 13.36 -9.72 7.67
CA GLY A 550 12.49 -10.23 6.62
C GLY A 550 13.19 -11.29 5.78
N ALA A 551 12.38 -12.11 5.09
CA ALA A 551 12.89 -13.18 4.25
C ALA A 551 12.63 -12.95 2.76
N VAL A 552 13.44 -13.56 1.91
CA VAL A 552 13.12 -13.73 0.49
C VAL A 552 13.16 -15.21 0.14
N ILE A 553 12.21 -15.67 -0.66
CA ILE A 553 12.21 -16.98 -1.30
C ILE A 553 12.43 -16.75 -2.79
N PHE A 554 13.63 -17.09 -3.27
CA PHE A 554 13.92 -17.18 -4.70
C PHE A 554 13.67 -18.60 -5.18
N ARG A 555 12.94 -18.75 -6.27
CA ARG A 555 12.80 -20.00 -7.02
C ARG A 555 13.15 -19.72 -8.47
N ASP A 556 14.21 -20.32 -8.96
CA ASP A 556 14.70 -20.11 -10.33
C ASP A 556 15.65 -21.25 -10.71
N GLU A 557 16.13 -21.26 -11.95
CA GLU A 557 17.15 -22.19 -12.43
C GLU A 557 18.43 -22.09 -11.57
N VAL A 558 19.11 -23.23 -11.36
CA VAL A 558 20.26 -23.31 -10.46
C VAL A 558 21.40 -22.35 -10.83
N ASP A 559 21.67 -22.16 -12.12
CA ASP A 559 22.74 -21.25 -12.60
C ASP A 559 22.41 -19.78 -12.34
N VAL A 560 21.12 -19.42 -12.44
CA VAL A 560 20.60 -18.11 -12.07
C VAL A 560 20.74 -17.90 -10.56
N LEU A 561 20.33 -18.87 -9.74
CA LEU A 561 20.44 -18.75 -8.29
C LEU A 561 21.89 -18.73 -7.79
N ILE A 562 22.83 -19.37 -8.47
CA ILE A 562 24.27 -19.28 -8.14
C ILE A 562 24.77 -17.84 -8.31
N LYS A 563 24.38 -17.18 -9.41
CA LYS A 563 24.71 -15.77 -9.67
C LYS A 563 24.03 -14.84 -8.67
N VAL A 564 22.74 -15.05 -8.36
CA VAL A 564 22.04 -14.31 -7.29
C VAL A 564 22.77 -14.49 -5.96
N LYS A 565 23.10 -15.73 -5.59
CA LYS A 565 23.86 -16.08 -4.38
C LYS A 565 25.20 -15.34 -4.31
N LYS A 566 25.92 -15.19 -5.43
CA LYS A 566 27.18 -14.44 -5.51
C LYS A 566 26.98 -12.95 -5.18
N ILE A 567 25.93 -12.31 -5.71
CA ILE A 567 25.64 -10.89 -5.45
C ILE A 567 25.19 -10.69 -4.00
N VAL A 568 24.22 -11.49 -3.53
CA VAL A 568 23.72 -11.36 -2.14
C VAL A 568 24.77 -11.73 -1.09
N GLY A 569 25.81 -12.49 -1.46
CA GLY A 569 26.95 -12.76 -0.58
C GLY A 569 27.76 -11.51 -0.21
N GLY A 570 27.60 -10.41 -0.96
CA GLY A 570 28.12 -9.09 -0.61
C GLY A 570 27.11 -8.18 0.08
N MET A 571 25.87 -8.65 0.21
CA MET A 571 24.80 -8.01 0.97
C MET A 571 24.79 -8.57 2.39
N ARG A 572 24.13 -7.87 3.32
CA ARG A 572 24.03 -8.26 4.74
C ARG A 572 22.90 -9.29 4.95
N TRP A 573 22.92 -10.37 4.17
CA TRP A 573 21.87 -11.39 4.12
C TRP A 573 22.44 -12.78 4.42
N ASP A 574 21.71 -13.55 5.23
CA ASP A 574 21.99 -14.96 5.47
C ASP A 574 21.29 -15.81 4.40
N THR A 575 21.97 -16.81 3.84
CA THR A 575 21.44 -17.58 2.70
C THR A 575 21.40 -19.07 2.96
N LYS A 576 20.38 -19.74 2.40
CA LYS A 576 20.21 -21.19 2.43
C LYS A 576 19.63 -21.67 1.10
N MET A 577 20.40 -22.47 0.37
CA MET A 577 19.92 -23.13 -0.84
C MET A 577 19.34 -24.51 -0.50
N VAL A 578 18.23 -24.86 -1.14
CA VAL A 578 17.50 -26.12 -0.95
C VAL A 578 17.10 -26.65 -2.32
N ASP A 579 17.08 -27.98 -2.43
CA ASP A 579 16.60 -28.66 -3.63
C ASP A 579 15.09 -28.46 -3.87
N HIS A 580 14.69 -28.65 -5.13
CA HIS A 580 13.28 -28.77 -5.50
C HIS A 580 12.59 -29.87 -4.70
N GLU A 581 11.29 -29.72 -4.43
CA GLU A 581 10.53 -30.71 -3.67
C GLU A 581 10.34 -32.06 -4.38
N ASP A 582 10.63 -32.12 -5.69
CA ASP A 582 10.62 -33.34 -6.50
C ASP A 582 11.98 -34.03 -6.57
N GLY A 583 12.99 -33.46 -5.91
CA GLY A 583 14.30 -34.06 -5.74
C GLY A 583 15.45 -33.22 -6.29
N PRO A 584 16.68 -33.66 -6.02
CA PRO A 584 17.90 -32.92 -6.33
C PRO A 584 18.25 -32.84 -7.82
N LEU A 585 17.63 -33.68 -8.66
CA LEU A 585 17.88 -33.69 -10.10
C LEU A 585 17.08 -32.65 -10.89
N VAL A 586 16.09 -32.01 -10.26
CA VAL A 586 15.35 -30.90 -10.90
C VAL A 586 16.26 -29.66 -10.95
N PRO A 587 16.45 -29.04 -12.13
CA PRO A 587 17.31 -27.87 -12.30
C PRO A 587 16.83 -26.63 -11.54
N GLU A 588 15.52 -26.40 -11.44
CA GLU A 588 14.94 -25.35 -10.61
C GLU A 588 15.24 -25.62 -9.13
N LYS A 589 15.74 -24.62 -8.41
CA LYS A 589 16.09 -24.70 -6.99
C LYS A 589 15.37 -23.64 -6.17
N VAL A 590 15.50 -23.72 -4.86
CA VAL A 590 14.98 -22.71 -3.93
C VAL A 590 16.13 -22.12 -3.12
N LEU A 591 16.31 -20.80 -3.19
CA LEU A 591 17.23 -20.05 -2.34
C LEU A 591 16.39 -19.22 -1.36
N VAL A 592 16.47 -19.57 -0.08
CA VAL A 592 15.87 -18.77 1.00
C VAL A 592 16.93 -17.89 1.59
N VAL A 593 16.63 -16.61 1.76
CA VAL A 593 17.52 -15.64 2.41
C VAL A 593 16.79 -14.91 3.52
N VAL A 594 17.55 -14.41 4.50
CA VAL A 594 17.06 -13.58 5.60
C VAL A 594 17.94 -12.35 5.71
N LYS A 595 17.32 -11.17 5.68
CA LYS A 595 18.03 -9.90 5.82
C LYS A 595 18.41 -9.67 7.28
N GLN A 596 19.68 -9.37 7.54
CA GLN A 596 20.12 -9.04 8.89
C GLN A 596 19.66 -7.63 9.30
N TYR A 597 19.42 -7.42 10.59
CA TYR A 597 19.24 -6.08 11.13
C TYR A 597 20.59 -5.38 11.30
N TRP A 598 20.69 -4.16 10.78
CA TRP A 598 21.86 -3.30 10.91
C TRP A 598 21.44 -1.83 10.74
N VAL A 599 22.26 -0.91 11.24
CA VAL A 599 22.05 0.54 11.18
C VAL A 599 23.25 1.23 10.52
N GLY A 600 23.03 2.38 9.89
CA GLY A 600 24.11 3.19 9.32
C GLY A 600 24.94 3.87 10.42
N ASN A 601 26.23 4.12 10.16
CA ASN A 601 27.09 4.88 11.08
C ASN A 601 26.60 6.32 11.17
N SER A 602 26.28 6.78 12.39
CA SER A 602 25.75 8.12 12.66
C SER A 602 26.84 9.18 12.88
N THR A 603 28.03 9.01 12.31
CA THR A 603 29.21 9.82 12.65
C THR A 603 29.32 11.17 11.93
N ASP A 604 28.37 11.54 11.08
CA ASP A 604 28.35 12.87 10.46
C ASP A 604 27.27 13.75 11.10
N THR A 605 27.55 14.22 12.31
CA THR A 605 27.01 15.49 12.80
C THR A 605 27.79 16.62 12.14
N GLN A 606 27.18 17.32 11.18
CA GLN A 606 27.44 18.74 10.91
C GLN A 606 26.12 19.47 10.69
#